data_AF-A0AAD2GSN4-F1
#
_entry.id   AF-A0AAD2GSN4-F1
#
_cell.length_a   1.000
_cell.length_b   1.000
_cell.length_c   1.000
_cell.angle_alpha   90.00
_cell.angle_beta   90.00
_cell.angle_gamma   90.00
#
_symmetry.space_group_name_H-M   'P 1'
#
loop_
_entity.id
_entity.type
_entity.pdbx_description
1 polymer ?
#
loop_
_entity_poly.entity_id
_entity_poly.type
_entity_poly.pdbx_seq_one_letter_code
_entity_poly.pdbx_strand_id
1 'polypeptide(L)' 'MFGKLVHLGIDAMLISIFLAGMKRNTGLTPKLSQVPNKDIRQLLRSYLEFGEYAFDFAVVICGRSSSFERQH' A
#
# COMPACT_ATOMS: atom_id res chain seq x y z
N MET A 1 -1.29 11.38 23.05
CA MET A 1 -1.71 10.11 22.42
C MET A 1 -2.03 10.26 20.94
N PHE A 2 -2.69 11.35 20.52
CA PHE A 2 -3.06 11.60 19.12
C PHE A 2 -1.89 11.52 18.11
N GLY A 3 -0.74 12.15 18.41
CA GLY A 3 0.42 12.09 17.50
C GLY A 3 0.94 10.68 17.22
N LYS A 4 0.96 9.79 18.22
CA LYS A 4 1.38 8.39 18.02
C LYS A 4 0.41 7.62 17.13
N LEU A 5 -0.90 7.85 17.27
CA LEU A 5 -1.91 7.22 16.41
C LEU A 5 -1.76 7.66 14.96
N VAL A 6 -1.53 8.95 14.72
CA VAL A 6 -1.29 9.49 13.38
C VAL A 6 -0.03 8.87 12.77
N HIS A 7 1.07 8.80 13.51
CA HIS A 7 2.30 8.15 13.03
C HIS A 7 2.07 6.70 12.66
N LEU A 8 1.44 5.90 13.52
CA LEU A 8 1.15 4.50 13.23
C LEU A 8 0.23 4.32 12.02
N GLY A 9 -0.73 5.24 11.82
CA GLY A 9 -1.58 5.26 10.64
C GLY A 9 -0.79 5.54 9.36
N ILE A 10 0.11 6.52 9.40
CA ILE A 10 1.01 6.84 8.27
C ILE A 10 1.95 5.67 8.00
N ASP A 11 2.55 5.07 9.03
CA ASP A 11 3.46 3.93 8.88
C ASP A 11 2.73 2.73 8.24
N ALA A 12 1.51 2.43 8.68
CA ALA A 12 0.69 1.40 8.06
C ALA A 12 0.39 1.72 6.58
N MET A 13 0.00 2.97 6.27
CA MET A 13 -0.20 3.39 4.88
C MET A 13 1.07 3.21 4.03
N LEU A 14 2.24 3.60 4.55
CA LEU A 14 3.51 3.47 3.84
C LEU A 14 3.87 1.99 3.58
N ILE A 15 3.65 1.12 4.57
CA ILE A 15 3.88 -0.32 4.43
C ILE A 15 2.97 -0.90 3.34
N SER A 16 1.68 -0.54 3.30
CA SER A 16 0.77 -1.06 2.28
C SER A 16 1.15 -0.58 0.87
N ILE A 17 1.52 0.69 0.71
CA ILE A 17 2.03 1.25 -0.57
C ILE A 17 3.30 0.53 -1.02
N PHE A 18 4.24 0.27 -0.11
CA PHE A 18 5.46 -0.46 -0.42
C PHE A 18 5.17 -1.88 -0.92
N LEU A 19 4.28 -2.61 -0.23
CA LEU A 19 3.87 -3.97 -0.63
C LEU A 19 3.16 -3.97 -1.99
N ALA A 20 2.37 -2.94 -2.29
CA ALA A 20 1.76 -2.78 -3.62
C ALA A 20 2.83 -2.61 -4.71
N GLY A 21 3.86 -1.79 -4.48
CA GLY A 21 5.01 -1.66 -5.38
C GLY A 21 5.75 -2.98 -5.60
N MET A 22 6.02 -3.74 -4.52
CA MET A 22 6.62 -5.06 -4.61
C MET A 22 5.80 -6.01 -5.50
N LYS A 23 4.49 -6.09 -5.28
CA LYS A 23 3.58 -6.94 -6.06
C LYS A 23 3.62 -6.59 -7.54
N ARG A 24 3.65 -5.30 -7.90
CA ARG A 24 3.69 -4.83 -9.29
C ARG A 24 5.00 -5.14 -10.00
N ASN A 25 6.12 -5.01 -9.30
CA ASN A 25 7.45 -5.18 -9.89
C ASN A 25 7.92 -6.64 -9.90
N THR A 26 7.48 -7.46 -8.95
CA THR A 26 8.00 -8.82 -8.75
C THR A 26 6.92 -9.91 -8.77
N GLY A 27 5.64 -9.54 -8.68
CA GLY A 27 4.53 -10.49 -8.50
C GLY A 27 4.39 -11.04 -7.07
N LEU A 28 5.29 -10.70 -6.14
CA LEU A 28 5.26 -11.20 -4.76
C LEU A 28 4.22 -10.45 -3.91
N THR A 29 3.43 -11.20 -3.14
CA THR A 29 2.43 -10.65 -2.22
C THR A 29 2.34 -11.52 -0.95
N PRO A 30 2.00 -10.96 0.23
CA PRO A 30 1.82 -11.74 1.44
C PRO A 30 0.85 -12.91 1.25
N LYS A 31 1.22 -14.09 1.74
CA LYS A 31 0.44 -15.31 1.56
C LYS A 31 -0.76 -15.35 2.51
N LEU A 32 -1.82 -14.62 2.15
CA LEU A 32 -3.06 -14.53 2.95
C LEU A 32 -3.75 -15.89 3.17
N SER A 33 -3.45 -16.90 2.37
CA SER A 33 -3.95 -18.25 2.57
C SER A 33 -3.45 -18.89 3.88
N GLN A 34 -2.35 -18.40 4.46
CA GLN A 34 -1.83 -18.86 5.75
C GLN A 34 -2.58 -18.26 6.96
N VAL A 35 -3.45 -17.27 6.74
CA VAL A 35 -4.21 -16.63 7.82
C VAL A 35 -5.46 -17.46 8.11
N PRO A 36 -5.56 -18.16 9.25
CA PRO A 36 -6.65 -19.11 9.49
C PRO A 36 -8.01 -18.41 9.61
N ASN A 37 -8.06 -17.30 10.34
CA ASN A 37 -9.29 -16.53 10.56
C ASN A 37 -9.71 -15.79 9.28
N LYS A 38 -10.96 -15.98 8.86
CA LYS A 38 -11.52 -15.40 7.63
C LYS A 38 -11.63 -13.88 7.69
N ASP A 39 -12.04 -13.33 8.82
CA ASP A 39 -12.26 -11.89 9.00
C ASP A 39 -10.94 -11.13 9.01
N ILE A 40 -9.94 -11.65 9.72
CA ILE A 40 -8.57 -11.09 9.69
C ILE A 40 -8.00 -11.15 8.28
N ARG A 41 -8.23 -12.27 7.57
CA ARG A 41 -7.79 -12.41 6.18
C ARG A 41 -8.45 -11.37 5.28
N GLN A 42 -9.75 -11.11 5.46
CA GLN A 42 -10.46 -10.09 4.70
C GLN A 42 -9.95 -8.69 5.01
N LEU A 43 -9.69 -8.39 6.29
CA LEU A 43 -9.10 -7.13 6.71
C LEU A 43 -7.71 -6.91 6.08
N LEU A 44 -6.86 -7.94 6.08
CA LEU A 44 -5.55 -7.88 5.42
C LEU A 44 -5.68 -7.72 3.89
N ARG A 45 -6.67 -8.34 3.24
CA ARG A 45 -6.97 -8.10 1.81
C ARG A 45 -7.27 -6.62 1.58
N SER A 46 -8.23 -6.07 2.32
CA SER A 46 -8.62 -4.67 2.18
C SER A 46 -7.48 -3.70 2.49
N TYR A 47 -6.62 -4.02 3.46
CA TYR A 47 -5.43 -3.24 3.76
C TYR A 47 -4.39 -3.25 2.62
N LEU A 48 -4.17 -4.40 1.98
CA LEU A 48 -3.27 -4.50 0.82
C LEU A 48 -3.86 -3.81 -0.41
N GLU A 49 -5.16 -3.97 -0.66
CA GLU A 49 -5.88 -3.27 -1.73
C GLU A 49 -5.80 -1.75 -1.56
N PHE A 50 -5.95 -1.26 -0.32
CA PHE A 50 -5.76 0.16 -0.01
C PHE A 50 -4.36 0.65 -0.39
N GLY A 51 -3.32 -0.16 -0.18
CA GLY A 51 -1.97 0.16 -0.62
C GLY A 51 -1.84 0.29 -2.15
N GLU A 52 -2.53 -0.56 -2.91
CA GLU A 52 -2.58 -0.48 -4.37
C GLU A 52 -3.25 0.81 -4.84
N TYR A 53 -4.40 1.16 -4.25
CA TYR A 53 -5.09 2.43 -4.55
C TYR A 53 -4.24 3.66 -4.20
N ALA A 54 -3.62 3.66 -3.02
CA ALA A 54 -2.78 4.77 -2.58
C ALA A 54 -1.53 4.92 -3.45
N PHE A 55 -0.93 3.81 -3.89
CA PHE A 55 0.18 3.82 -4.85
C PHE A 55 -0.26 4.42 -6.20
N ASP A 56 -1.40 4.01 -6.75
CA ASP A 56 -1.93 4.58 -7.99
C ASP A 56 -2.18 6.08 -7.88
N PHE A 57 -2.76 6.51 -6.76
CA PHE A 57 -2.99 7.92 -6.49
C PHE A 57 -1.67 8.72 -6.43
N ALA A 58 -0.64 8.17 -5.77
CA ALA A 58 0.68 8.78 -5.73
C ALA A 58 1.28 8.91 -7.14
N VAL A 59 1.17 7.88 -7.99
CA VAL A 59 1.62 7.93 -9.39
C VAL A 59 0.87 8.99 -10.19
N VAL A 60 -0.44 9.15 -9.99
CA VAL A 60 -1.23 10.21 -10.65
C VAL A 60 -0.77 11.60 -10.22
N ILE A 61 -0.53 11.82 -8.93
CA ILE A 61 -0.03 13.10 -8.41
C ILE A 61 1.35 13.39 -8.98
N CYS A 62 2.29 12.45 -8.86
CA CYS A 62 3.65 12.63 -9.37
C CYS A 62 3.64 12.84 -10.88
N GLY A 63 2.87 12.06 -11.63
CA GLY A 63 2.77 12.19 -13.09
C GLY A 63 2.12 13.49 -13.59
N ARG A 64 1.46 14.26 -12.70
CA ARG A 64 0.94 15.61 -12.98
C ARG A 64 1.88 16.72 -12.49
N SER A 65 2.85 16.39 -11.64
CA SER A 65 3.80 17.34 -11.09
C SER A 65 4.91 17.62 -12.10
N SER A 66 5.29 18.88 -12.25
CA SER A 66 6.45 19.28 -13.07
C SER A 66 7.79 18.83 -12.47
N SER A 67 7.80 18.36 -11.21
CA SER A 67 9.00 17.85 -10.54
C SER A 67 9.35 16.41 -10.90
N PHE A 68 8.46 15.69 -11.59
CA PHE A 68 8.68 14.31 -11.98
C PHE A 68 8.57 14.15 -13.50
N GLU A 69 9.34 13.22 -14.04
CA GLU A 69 9.30 12.83 -15.45
C GLU A 69 9.12 11.30 -15.56
N ARG A 70 8.55 10.85 -16.69
CA ARG A 70 8.47 9.42 -17.00
C ARG A 70 9.73 9.03 -17.78
N GLN A 71 10.60 8.25 -17.15
CA GLN A 71 11.71 7.59 -17.82
C GLN A 71 11.25 6.17 -18.17
N HIS A 72 11.11 5.88 -19.46
CA HIS A 72 10.77 4.56 -19.99
C HIS A 72 12.01 3.89 -20.56
#